data_AF-A0A7Z9MA18-F1
#
_entry.id   AF-A0A7Z9MA18-F1
#
_cell.length_a   1.000
_cell.length_b   1.000
_cell.length_c   1.000
_cell.angle_alpha   90.00
_cell.angle_beta   90.00
_cell.angle_gamma   90.00
#
_symmetry.space_group_name_H-M   'P 1'
#
loop_
_entity.id
_entity.type
_entity.pdbx_description
1 polymer ?
#
loop_
_entity_poly.entity_id
_entity_poly.type
_entity_poly.pdbx_seq_one_letter_code
_entity_poly.pdbx_strand_id
1 'polypeptide(L)'
;MRQLFYHFFFSLLISGLYAVDIKSTIHPEVGTVGNFFTYEVWIDAEDTISVIFPQLKLGDEFIEIVRRQEFASDDPSRAGVEFQLRFWNVGVFEIPTYTTFVRWDEDKQEEVIAPSVSITIES
;
A
#
# COMPACT_ATOMS: atom_id res chain seq x y z
N MET A 1 -9.02 1.08 -53.76
CA MET A 1 -8.58 0.21 -52.66
C MET A 1 -7.27 0.75 -52.10
N ARG A 2 -7.24 1.13 -50.82
CA ARG A 2 -6.03 1.64 -50.18
C ARG A 2 -6.00 1.11 -48.75
N GLN A 3 -5.07 0.18 -48.52
CA GLN A 3 -4.83 -0.49 -47.25
C GLN A 3 -4.37 0.52 -46.19
N LEU A 4 -4.83 0.34 -44.96
CA LEU A 4 -4.25 0.92 -43.75
C LEU A 4 -3.95 -0.24 -42.81
N PHE A 5 -2.68 -0.67 -42.81
CA PHE A 5 -2.14 -1.57 -41.81
C PHE A 5 -1.89 -0.76 -40.53
N TYR A 6 -2.66 -1.04 -39.48
CA TYR A 6 -2.32 -0.59 -38.13
C TYR A 6 -1.40 -1.64 -37.49
N HIS A 7 -0.12 -1.29 -37.35
CA HIS A 7 0.78 -2.03 -36.46
C HIS A 7 0.49 -1.61 -35.03
N PHE A 8 -0.31 -2.42 -34.33
CA PHE A 8 -0.47 -2.33 -32.88
C PHE A 8 0.79 -2.95 -32.26
N PHE A 9 1.81 -2.13 -32.00
CA PHE A 9 2.94 -2.53 -31.15
C PHE A 9 2.45 -2.49 -29.70
N PHE A 10 2.00 -3.64 -29.19
CA PHE A 10 1.84 -3.84 -27.76
C PHE A 10 3.22 -4.16 -27.18
N SER A 11 3.93 -3.15 -26.68
CA SER A 11 5.14 -3.37 -25.91
C SER A 11 4.76 -3.86 -24.51
N LEU A 12 4.75 -5.18 -24.33
CA LEU A 12 4.81 -5.80 -23.00
C LEU A 12 6.21 -5.49 -22.44
N LEU A 13 6.32 -4.41 -21.69
CA LEU A 13 7.47 -4.17 -20.81
C LEU A 13 7.36 -5.20 -19.69
N ILE A 14 8.09 -6.30 -19.83
CA ILE A 14 8.40 -7.18 -18.69
C ILE A 14 9.52 -6.45 -17.94
N SER A 15 9.14 -5.56 -17.02
CA SER A 15 10.05 -5.04 -15.99
C SER A 15 10.46 -6.19 -15.08
N GLY A 16 11.75 -6.23 -14.73
CA GLY A 16 12.45 -7.43 -14.28
C GLY A 16 12.09 -7.95 -12.88
N LEU A 17 11.77 -9.24 -12.81
CA LEU A 17 12.53 -10.31 -12.10
C LEU A 17 13.03 -10.09 -10.66
N TYR A 18 12.36 -9.28 -9.84
CA TYR A 18 12.42 -9.44 -8.38
C TYR A 18 11.00 -9.61 -7.83
N ALA A 19 10.72 -10.76 -7.23
CA ALA A 19 9.41 -11.03 -6.67
C ALA A 19 9.25 -10.26 -5.35
N VAL A 20 8.46 -9.18 -5.38
CA VAL A 20 7.98 -8.49 -4.18
C VAL A 20 6.53 -8.85 -3.97
N ASP A 21 6.19 -9.25 -2.75
CA ASP A 21 4.82 -9.38 -2.28
C ASP A 21 4.50 -8.18 -1.38
N ILE A 22 3.41 -7.48 -1.67
CA ILE A 22 2.95 -6.34 -0.89
C ILE A 22 1.52 -6.56 -0.44
N LYS A 23 1.28 -6.40 0.86
CA LYS A 23 -0.01 -6.61 1.49
C LYS A 23 -0.38 -5.42 2.35
N SER A 24 -1.67 -5.16 2.43
CA SER A 24 -2.25 -4.19 3.35
C SER A 24 -3.37 -4.86 4.14
N THR A 25 -3.48 -4.50 5.41
CA THR A 25 -4.51 -5.01 6.33
C THR A 25 -5.00 -3.89 7.22
N ILE A 26 -6.25 -3.99 7.68
CA ILE A 26 -6.79 -3.09 8.69
C ILE A 26 -7.48 -3.90 9.78
N HIS A 27 -7.19 -3.57 11.04
CA HIS A 27 -7.73 -4.27 12.20
C HIS A 27 -8.21 -3.30 13.29
N PRO A 28 -9.37 -3.55 13.91
CA PRO A 28 -10.39 -4.50 13.48
C PRO A 28 -11.07 -4.07 12.15
N GLU A 29 -11.69 -5.02 11.43
CA GLU A 29 -12.42 -4.73 10.17
C GLU A 29 -13.81 -4.09 10.41
N VAL A 30 -14.29 -4.16 11.65
CA VAL A 30 -15.52 -3.53 12.13
C VAL A 30 -15.23 -2.86 13.47
N GLY A 31 -15.69 -1.63 13.67
CA GLY A 31 -15.60 -0.95 14.97
C GLY A 31 -16.56 0.22 15.07
N THR A 32 -16.41 1.03 16.12
CA THR A 32 -17.29 2.18 16.38
C THR A 32 -16.59 3.51 16.16
N VAL A 33 -17.36 4.57 15.93
CA VAL A 33 -16.86 5.94 15.82
C VAL A 33 -15.95 6.29 17.01
N GLY A 34 -14.80 6.92 16.72
CA GLY A 34 -13.83 7.35 17.73
C GLY A 34 -12.83 6.28 18.19
N ASN A 35 -13.05 5.00 17.84
CA ASN A 35 -12.08 3.94 18.13
C ASN A 35 -10.80 4.09 17.29
N PHE A 36 -9.74 3.43 17.76
CA PHE A 36 -8.49 3.30 17.03
C PHE A 36 -8.46 2.03 16.20
N PHE A 37 -7.95 2.17 14.99
CA PHE A 37 -7.75 1.08 14.04
C PHE A 37 -6.31 1.08 13.58
N THR A 38 -5.77 -0.11 13.40
CA THR A 38 -4.40 -0.31 12.93
C THR A 38 -4.46 -0.68 11.46
N TYR A 39 -3.96 0.21 10.60
CA TYR A 39 -3.73 -0.07 9.19
C TYR A 39 -2.25 -0.37 8.98
N GLU A 40 -1.94 -1.56 8.48
CA GLU A 40 -0.57 -2.00 8.24
C GLU A 40 -0.33 -2.23 6.76
N VAL A 41 0.88 -1.89 6.32
CA VAL A 41 1.39 -2.30 5.01
C VAL A 41 2.68 -3.07 5.22
N TRP A 42 2.74 -4.27 4.65
CA TRP A 42 3.86 -5.18 4.71
C TRP A 42 4.41 -5.41 3.31
N ILE A 43 5.74 -5.43 3.22
CA ILE A 43 6.48 -5.77 2.02
C ILE A 43 7.40 -6.93 2.36
N ASP A 44 7.27 -8.01 1.60
CA ASP A 44 8.09 -9.20 1.66
C ASP A 44 8.83 -9.36 0.32
N ALA A 45 10.13 -9.61 0.35
CA ALA A 45 10.94 -9.87 -0.83
C ALA A 45 11.80 -11.12 -0.66
N GLU A 46 12.37 -11.62 -1.77
CA GLU A 46 13.31 -12.76 -1.74
C GLU A 46 14.68 -12.37 -1.18
N ASP A 47 15.11 -11.13 -1.38
CA ASP A 47 16.41 -10.59 -0.99
C ASP A 47 16.28 -9.44 0.02
N THR A 48 17.40 -9.02 0.61
CA THR A 48 17.42 -7.83 1.48
C THR A 48 16.94 -6.59 0.72
N ILE A 49 16.04 -5.84 1.35
CA ILE A 49 15.44 -4.63 0.77
C ILE A 49 15.59 -3.43 1.69
N SER A 50 15.61 -2.24 1.10
CA SER A 50 15.34 -0.97 1.76
C SER A 50 14.04 -0.41 1.20
N VAL A 51 13.14 0.03 2.07
CA VAL A 51 11.83 0.56 1.66
C VAL A 51 11.71 2.02 2.04
N ILE A 52 11.19 2.83 1.13
CA ILE A 52 10.73 4.19 1.42
C ILE A 52 9.22 4.14 1.54
N PHE A 53 8.72 4.42 2.74
CA PHE A 53 7.30 4.54 3.03
C PHE A 53 6.89 6.02 2.95
N PRO A 54 6.08 6.45 1.97
CA PRO A 54 5.58 7.82 1.92
C PRO A 54 4.60 8.16 3.07
N GLN A 55 4.02 9.35 3.03
CA GLN A 55 2.85 9.67 3.86
C GLN A 55 1.59 9.07 3.23
N LEU A 56 0.74 8.44 4.03
CA LEU A 56 -0.58 8.01 3.60
C LEU A 56 -1.45 9.24 3.30
N LYS A 57 -2.01 9.30 2.10
CA LYS A 57 -2.93 10.37 1.69
C LYS A 57 -4.35 9.83 1.74
N LEU A 58 -5.11 10.30 2.71
CA LEU A 58 -6.53 10.02 2.82
C LEU A 58 -7.30 11.10 2.05
N GLY A 59 -8.28 10.68 1.26
CA GLY A 59 -9.18 11.59 0.53
C GLY A 59 -10.47 11.91 1.28
N ASP A 60 -10.64 11.38 2.49
CA ASP A 60 -11.86 11.44 3.29
C ASP A 60 -11.62 12.28 4.55
N GLU A 61 -12.47 13.29 4.77
CA GLU A 61 -12.37 14.23 5.91
C GLU A 61 -12.77 13.59 7.26
N PHE A 62 -13.44 12.44 7.24
CA PHE A 62 -13.87 11.73 8.45
C PHE A 62 -12.82 10.77 8.98
N ILE A 63 -11.64 10.69 8.35
CA ILE A 63 -10.55 9.80 8.77
C ILE A 63 -9.35 10.63 9.25
N GLU A 64 -8.94 10.39 10.48
CA GLU A 64 -7.77 11.00 11.10
C GLU A 64 -6.62 9.98 11.15
N ILE A 65 -5.43 10.37 10.68
CA ILE A 65 -4.18 9.64 10.96
C ILE A 65 -3.65 10.14 12.30
N VAL A 66 -3.83 9.32 13.34
CA VAL A 66 -3.42 9.64 14.71
C VAL A 66 -1.91 9.44 14.87
N ARG A 67 -1.39 8.37 14.28
CA ARG A 67 0.03 8.00 14.39
C ARG A 67 0.50 7.29 13.13
N ARG A 68 1.79 7.43 12.83
CA ARG A 68 2.52 6.65 11.84
C ARG A 68 3.79 6.12 12.45
N GLN A 69 4.12 4.86 12.20
CA GLN A 69 5.36 4.25 12.65
C GLN A 69 5.87 3.25 11.61
N GLU A 70 7.12 3.39 11.19
CA GLU A 70 7.81 2.35 10.44
C GLU A 70 8.38 1.33 11.42
N PHE A 71 8.36 0.06 11.03
CA PHE A 71 8.97 -1.02 11.80
C PHE A 71 9.75 -1.93 10.87
N ALA A 72 10.95 -2.31 11.31
CA ALA A 72 11.75 -3.33 10.64
C ALA A 72 11.36 -4.70 11.19
N SER A 73 11.25 -5.69 10.30
CA SER A 73 11.25 -7.09 10.73
C SER A 73 12.66 -7.49 11.17
N ASP A 74 12.77 -8.56 11.96
CA ASP A 74 14.06 -9.22 12.18
C ASP A 74 14.63 -9.81 10.88
N ASP A 75 13.77 -10.03 9.87
CA ASP A 75 14.15 -10.44 8.53
C ASP A 75 14.49 -9.23 7.64
N PRO A 76 15.73 -9.11 7.14
CA PRO A 76 16.14 -7.99 6.28
C PRO A 76 15.44 -7.97 4.91
N SER A 77 14.73 -9.03 4.52
CA SER A 77 13.89 -9.03 3.31
C SER A 77 12.46 -8.55 3.57
N ARG A 78 12.14 -8.12 4.80
CA ARG A 78 10.80 -7.71 5.22
C ARG A 78 10.78 -6.36 5.93
N ALA A 79 9.88 -5.49 5.49
CA ALA A 79 9.66 -4.18 6.11
C ALA A 79 8.17 -3.85 6.17
N GLY A 80 7.79 -2.97 7.09
CA GLY A 80 6.41 -2.50 7.15
C GLY A 80 6.24 -1.13 7.79
N VAL A 81 5.02 -0.62 7.63
CA VAL A 81 4.58 0.65 8.21
C VAL A 81 3.19 0.48 8.81
N GLU A 82 3.01 1.03 10.01
CA GLU A 82 1.76 1.11 10.73
C GLU A 82 1.20 2.54 10.65
N PHE A 83 -0.10 2.63 10.44
CA PHE A 83 -0.89 3.84 10.64
C PHE A 83 -1.97 3.55 11.68
N GLN A 84 -2.03 4.35 12.72
CA GLN A 84 -3.17 4.37 13.62
C GLN A 84 -4.20 5.36 13.08
N LEU A 85 -5.38 4.86 12.74
CA LEU A 85 -6.48 5.61 12.17
C LEU A 85 -7.61 5.77 13.18
N ARG A 86 -8.36 6.86 13.07
CA ARG A 86 -9.62 7.08 13.77
C ARG A 86 -10.68 7.59 12.80
N PHE A 87 -11.89 7.07 12.93
CA PHE A 87 -13.04 7.44 12.09
C PHE A 87 -14.06 8.24 12.89
N TRP A 88 -14.59 9.29 12.26
CA TRP A 88 -15.48 10.28 12.88
C TRP A 88 -16.93 10.20 12.39
N ASN A 89 -17.24 9.25 11.51
CA ASN A 89 -18.58 9.03 10.98
C ASN A 89 -18.86 7.52 10.81
N VAL A 90 -20.14 7.17 10.73
CA VAL A 90 -20.59 5.79 10.49
C VAL A 90 -20.64 5.48 9.00
N GLY A 91 -20.45 4.21 8.64
CA GLY A 91 -20.51 3.74 7.27
C GLY A 91 -19.37 2.81 6.90
N VAL A 92 -19.25 2.51 5.60
CA VAL A 92 -18.14 1.75 5.05
C VAL A 92 -17.14 2.73 4.47
N PHE A 93 -15.90 2.66 4.94
CA PHE A 93 -14.80 3.50 4.47
C PHE A 93 -13.82 2.65 3.68
N GLU A 94 -13.25 3.25 2.64
CA GLU A 94 -12.19 2.66 1.84
C GLU A 94 -10.87 3.35 2.17
N ILE A 95 -9.88 2.61 2.65
CA ILE A 95 -8.51 3.09 2.72
C ILE A 95 -7.89 2.92 1.34
N PRO A 96 -7.40 3.99 0.70
CA PRO A 96 -6.92 3.94 -0.67
C PRO A 96 -5.68 3.05 -0.80
N THR A 97 -5.37 2.64 -2.03
CA THR A 97 -4.11 1.95 -2.34
C THR A 97 -2.92 2.77 -1.86
N TYR A 98 -1.89 2.09 -1.36
CA TYR A 98 -0.73 2.77 -0.79
C TYR A 98 0.55 2.44 -1.57
N THR A 99 1.12 3.46 -2.20
CA THR A 99 2.36 3.37 -2.99
C THR A 99 3.58 3.43 -2.09
N THR A 100 4.50 2.50 -2.29
CA THR A 100 5.81 2.46 -1.64
C THR A 100 6.91 2.25 -2.67
N PHE A 101 8.15 2.48 -2.26
CA PHE A 101 9.30 2.30 -3.14
C PHE A 101 10.30 1.33 -2.51
N VAL A 102 10.58 0.24 -3.21
CA VAL A 102 11.49 -0.83 -2.77
C VAL A 102 12.81 -0.69 -3.50
N ARG A 103 13.91 -0.86 -2.78
CA ARG A 103 15.28 -0.76 -3.27
C ARG A 103 16.09 -2.00 -2.87
N TRP A 104 16.77 -2.63 -3.83
CA TRP A 104 17.68 -3.76 -3.60
C TRP A 104 19.16 -3.37 -3.66
N ASP A 105 19.49 -2.35 -4.46
CA ASP A 105 20.83 -1.78 -4.60
C ASP A 105 20.74 -0.25 -4.79
N GLU A 106 21.86 0.48 -4.79
CA GLU A 106 21.84 1.96 -4.83
C GLU A 106 21.13 2.55 -6.07
N ASP A 107 21.02 1.79 -7.17
CA ASP A 107 20.55 2.26 -8.47
C ASP A 107 19.17 1.70 -8.88
N LYS A 108 18.70 0.63 -8.22
CA LYS A 108 17.42 -0.02 -8.55
C LYS A 108 16.35 0.26 -7.51
N GLN A 109 15.35 1.03 -7.94
CA GLN A 109 14.14 1.30 -7.17
C GLN A 109 12.91 0.90 -7.99
N GLU A 110 11.99 0.18 -7.36
CA GLU A 110 10.71 -0.20 -7.94
C GLU A 110 9.56 0.42 -7.13
N GLU A 111 8.51 0.83 -7.84
CA GLU A 111 7.25 1.26 -7.24
C GLU A 111 6.37 0.02 -7.01
N VAL A 112 5.93 -0.20 -5.77
CA VAL A 112 5.02 -1.28 -5.43
C VAL A 112 3.81 -0.73 -4.67
N ILE A 113 2.63 -1.27 -4.96
CA ILE A 113 1.34 -0.69 -4.57
C ILE A 113 0.58 -1.71 -3.73
N ALA A 114 0.32 -1.36 -2.47
CA ALA A 114 -0.57 -2.16 -1.62
C ALA A 114 -2.03 -1.95 -2.05
N PRO A 115 -2.85 -3.01 -2.04
CA PRO A 115 -4.26 -2.90 -2.39
C PRO A 115 -5.03 -2.00 -1.41
N SER A 116 -6.18 -1.50 -1.83
CA SER A 116 -7.11 -0.81 -0.93
C SER A 116 -7.74 -1.82 0.03
N VAL A 117 -8.17 -1.34 1.19
CA VAL A 117 -8.88 -2.14 2.19
C VAL A 117 -10.11 -1.38 2.68
N SER A 118 -11.20 -2.11 2.91
CA SER A 118 -12.44 -1.54 3.43
C SER A 118 -12.57 -1.78 4.93
N ILE A 119 -13.29 -0.91 5.62
CA ILE A 119 -13.63 -1.03 7.03
C ILE A 119 -15.05 -0.54 7.30
N THR A 120 -15.75 -1.19 8.22
CA THR A 120 -17.10 -0.79 8.64
C THR A 120 -17.07 -0.09 10.00
N ILE A 121 -17.68 1.09 10.07
CA ILE A 121 -17.82 1.90 11.28
C ILE A 121 -19.29 1.99 11.68
N GLU A 122 -19.57 1.58 12.91
CA GLU A 122 -20.89 1.55 13.52
C GLU A 122 -21.03 2.66 14.59
N SER A 123 -22.27 2.92 15.00
CA SER A 123 -22.61 3.91 16.03
C SER A 123 -22.33 3.44 17.44
#